data_AF-A0A535RU20-F1
#
_entry.id   AF-A0A535RU20-F1
#
_cell.length_a   1.000
_cell.length_b   1.000
_cell.length_c   1.000
_cell.angle_alpha   90.00
_cell.angle_beta   90.00
_cell.angle_gamma   90.00
#
_symmetry.space_group_name_H-M   'P 1'
#
loop_
_entity.id
_entity.type
_entity.pdbx_description
1 polymer ?
#
loop_
_entity_poly.entity_id
_entity_poly.type
_entity_poly.pdbx_seq_one_letter_code
_entity_poly.pdbx_strand_id
1 'polypeptide(L)'
;MIVRRGTTTSSESGQALIEFALVLPVFLLLLFGLVEFGFVLSASSSLNYASRVAALLAAEGGRGAGTDCLVLQAIERNLTPPATPARVSRVEIYWSDPNGDQVGSNANVYDRGGSTTCVNSDGSSSTVPYTLSTNRYAEAERCDVLAGCDSTHTTVDTVGVRITYTHQWVTSFGRYIAGAITFQRSTAVRIEPTL
;
A
#
# COMPACT_ATOMS: atom_id res chain seq x y z
N MET A 1 47.80 -28.42 -64.52
CA MET A 1 46.43 -27.84 -64.45
C MET A 1 46.13 -27.57 -62.98
N ILE A 2 46.07 -26.31 -62.56
CA ILE A 2 45.95 -25.90 -61.16
C ILE A 2 44.46 -25.69 -60.83
N VAL A 3 43.93 -26.50 -59.92
CA VAL A 3 42.53 -26.39 -59.45
C VAL A 3 42.48 -25.38 -58.30
N ARG A 4 41.92 -24.19 -58.55
CA ARG A 4 41.62 -23.20 -57.50
C ARG A 4 40.35 -23.63 -56.76
N ARG A 5 40.50 -23.93 -55.47
CA ARG A 5 39.41 -24.26 -54.55
C ARG A 5 38.72 -22.96 -54.13
N GLY A 6 37.47 -22.76 -54.55
CA GLY A 6 36.66 -21.62 -54.15
C GLY A 6 36.36 -21.66 -52.65
N THR A 7 36.72 -20.61 -51.94
CA THR A 7 36.37 -20.38 -50.53
C THR A 7 34.90 -19.99 -50.46
N THR A 8 34.06 -20.86 -49.90
CA THR A 8 32.66 -20.60 -49.61
C THR A 8 32.55 -19.56 -48.49
N THR A 9 32.25 -18.32 -48.84
CA THR A 9 31.83 -17.26 -47.91
C THR A 9 30.36 -17.49 -47.55
N SER A 10 30.10 -18.34 -46.56
CA SER A 10 28.74 -18.59 -46.04
C SER A 10 28.67 -18.53 -44.51
N SER A 11 29.72 -18.04 -43.83
CA SER A 11 29.80 -18.05 -42.36
C SER A 11 29.25 -16.79 -41.68
N GLU A 12 29.21 -15.64 -42.37
CA GLU A 12 28.83 -14.37 -41.73
C GLU A 12 27.33 -14.27 -41.41
N SER A 13 26.46 -14.83 -42.27
CA SER A 13 25.01 -14.75 -42.08
C SER A 13 24.50 -15.59 -40.90
N GLY A 14 25.17 -16.70 -40.58
CA GLY A 14 24.79 -17.57 -39.45
C GLY A 14 25.29 -17.04 -38.10
N GLN A 15 26.41 -16.33 -38.10
CA GLN A 15 27.01 -15.77 -36.88
C GLN A 15 26.14 -14.65 -36.28
N ALA A 16 25.62 -13.74 -37.12
CA ALA A 16 24.76 -12.64 -36.65
C ALA A 16 23.49 -13.14 -35.95
N LEU A 17 22.92 -14.27 -36.41
CA LEU A 17 21.74 -14.88 -35.78
C LEU A 17 22.04 -15.45 -34.39
N ILE A 18 23.24 -16.02 -34.19
CA ILE A 18 23.68 -16.55 -32.90
C ILE A 18 23.95 -15.41 -31.91
N GLU A 19 24.61 -14.34 -32.35
CA GLU A 19 24.87 -13.16 -31.51
C GLU A 19 23.57 -12.53 -31.02
N PHE A 20 22.59 -12.37 -31.92
CA PHE A 20 21.26 -11.88 -31.54
C PHE A 20 20.55 -12.82 -30.55
N ALA A 21 20.62 -14.14 -30.78
CA ALA A 21 20.01 -15.13 -29.89
C ALA A 21 20.58 -15.11 -28.47
N LEU A 22 21.83 -14.67 -28.28
CA LEU A 22 22.46 -14.52 -26.96
C LEU A 22 22.12 -13.19 -26.28
N VAL A 23 22.00 -12.10 -27.04
CA VAL A 23 21.67 -10.77 -26.49
C VAL A 23 20.19 -10.64 -26.14
N LEU A 24 19.31 -11.21 -26.98
CA LEU A 24 17.86 -11.16 -26.79
C LEU A 24 17.37 -11.59 -25.39
N PRO A 25 17.79 -12.73 -24.81
CA PRO A 25 17.30 -13.14 -23.49
C PRO A 25 17.72 -12.17 -22.38
N VAL A 26 18.93 -11.61 -22.44
CA VAL A 26 19.40 -10.60 -21.48
C VAL A 26 18.61 -9.31 -21.63
N PHE A 27 18.38 -8.87 -22.87
CA PHE A 27 17.56 -7.68 -23.15
C PHE A 27 16.12 -7.83 -22.64
N LEU A 28 15.49 -8.98 -22.88
CA LEU A 28 14.14 -9.27 -22.39
C LEU A 28 14.08 -9.31 -20.85
N LEU A 29 15.09 -9.87 -20.19
CA LEU A 29 15.18 -9.88 -18.74
C LEU A 29 15.20 -8.45 -18.19
N LEU A 30 16.04 -7.57 -18.75
CA LEU A 30 16.09 -6.16 -18.35
C LEU A 30 14.77 -5.44 -18.63
N LEU A 31 14.16 -5.67 -19.79
CA LEU A 31 12.89 -5.06 -20.17
C LEU A 31 11.77 -5.45 -19.20
N PHE A 32 11.62 -6.73 -18.88
CA PHE A 32 10.61 -7.19 -17.92
C PHE A 32 10.91 -6.69 -16.50
N GLY A 33 12.18 -6.63 -16.10
CA GLY A 33 12.58 -6.04 -14.83
C GLY A 33 12.12 -4.59 -14.68
N LEU A 34 12.27 -3.77 -15.74
CA LEU A 34 11.80 -2.38 -15.75
C LEU A 34 10.27 -2.28 -15.68
N VAL A 35 9.55 -3.13 -16.41
CA VAL A 35 8.08 -3.16 -16.38
C VAL A 35 7.56 -3.54 -14.99
N GLU A 36 8.14 -4.56 -14.37
CA GLU A 36 7.78 -4.98 -13.01
C GLU A 36 8.07 -3.89 -11.98
N PHE A 37 9.22 -3.24 -12.08
CA PHE A 37 9.53 -2.09 -11.25
C PHE A 37 8.49 -0.97 -11.40
N GLY A 38 8.01 -0.72 -12.61
CA GLY A 38 6.91 0.21 -12.87
C GLY A 38 5.63 -0.15 -12.12
N PHE A 39 5.27 -1.43 -12.05
CA PHE A 39 4.10 -1.89 -11.28
C PHE A 39 4.28 -1.75 -9.77
N VAL A 40 5.46 -2.05 -9.23
CA VAL A 40 5.77 -1.83 -7.80
C VAL A 40 5.66 -0.35 -7.45
N LEU A 41 6.24 0.53 -8.28
CA LEU A 41 6.20 1.97 -8.08
C LEU A 41 4.77 2.51 -8.16
N SER A 42 3.99 2.03 -9.14
CA SER A 42 2.57 2.37 -9.26
C SER A 42 1.80 1.99 -7.99
N ALA A 43 1.97 0.77 -7.48
CA ALA A 43 1.31 0.33 -6.25
C ALA A 43 1.72 1.18 -5.03
N SER A 44 3.01 1.49 -4.90
CA SER A 44 3.53 2.37 -3.84
C SER A 44 2.89 3.77 -3.90
N SER A 45 2.76 4.35 -5.09
CA SER A 45 2.12 5.67 -5.27
C SER A 45 0.64 5.64 -4.93
N SER A 46 -0.10 4.60 -5.36
CA SER A 46 -1.52 4.43 -5.00
C SER A 46 -1.73 4.27 -3.49
N LEU A 47 -0.84 3.56 -2.80
CA LEU A 47 -0.90 3.39 -1.34
C LEU A 47 -0.57 4.67 -0.59
N ASN A 48 0.36 5.47 -1.08
CA ASN A 48 0.62 6.80 -0.54
C ASN A 48 -0.62 7.70 -0.65
N TYR A 49 -1.28 7.68 -1.80
CA TYR A 49 -2.53 8.42 -1.99
C TYR A 49 -3.65 7.91 -1.07
N ALA A 50 -3.87 6.60 -1.02
CA ALA A 50 -4.88 5.98 -0.16
C ALA A 50 -4.63 6.26 1.34
N SER A 51 -3.38 6.18 1.79
CA SER A 51 -2.99 6.51 3.17
C SER A 51 -3.28 7.97 3.53
N ARG A 52 -3.06 8.91 2.60
CA ARG A 52 -3.38 10.33 2.80
C ARG A 52 -4.88 10.57 2.91
N VAL A 53 -5.66 10.04 1.97
CA VAL A 53 -7.13 10.15 2.01
C VAL A 53 -7.69 9.51 3.29
N ALA A 54 -7.17 8.35 3.66
CA ALA A 54 -7.53 7.66 4.90
C ALA A 54 -7.22 8.49 6.16
N ALA A 55 -6.03 9.09 6.24
CA ALA A 55 -5.66 9.93 7.38
C ALA A 55 -6.50 11.22 7.47
N LEU A 56 -6.85 11.82 6.33
CA LEU A 56 -7.75 12.97 6.27
C LEU A 56 -9.15 12.61 6.78
N LEU A 57 -9.72 11.50 6.31
CA LEU A 57 -11.03 11.02 6.79
C LEU A 57 -11.00 10.64 8.27
N ALA A 58 -9.89 10.08 8.75
CA ALA A 58 -9.72 9.80 10.17
C ALA A 58 -9.66 11.08 11.00
N ALA A 59 -9.05 12.14 10.47
CA ALA A 59 -8.94 13.44 11.12
C ALA A 59 -10.27 14.20 11.15
N GLU A 60 -11.03 14.16 10.05
CA GLU A 60 -12.37 14.75 9.95
C GLU A 60 -13.39 13.99 10.81
N GLY A 61 -13.37 12.65 10.74
CA GLY A 61 -14.28 11.81 11.53
C GLY A 61 -13.95 11.82 13.02
N GLY A 62 -12.66 11.92 13.37
CA GLY A 62 -12.18 12.07 14.74
C GLY A 62 -12.81 11.06 15.69
N ARG A 63 -13.56 11.59 16.67
CA ARG A 63 -14.28 10.82 17.71
C ARG A 63 -15.63 10.25 17.25
N GLY A 64 -16.07 10.56 16.02
CA GLY A 64 -17.35 10.15 15.46
C GLY A 64 -17.46 8.64 15.29
N ALA A 65 -18.64 8.10 15.60
CA ALA A 65 -18.92 6.67 15.45
C ALA A 65 -18.83 6.23 13.98
N GLY A 66 -18.10 5.14 13.72
CA GLY A 66 -17.94 4.54 12.40
C GLY A 66 -16.82 5.16 11.54
N THR A 67 -16.08 6.13 12.09
CA THR A 67 -14.91 6.75 11.43
C THR A 67 -13.92 5.70 10.92
N ASP A 68 -13.62 4.68 11.70
CA ASP A 68 -12.64 3.65 11.32
C ASP A 68 -13.13 2.81 10.13
N CYS A 69 -14.43 2.50 10.06
CA CYS A 69 -15.00 1.85 8.88
C CYS A 69 -14.99 2.75 7.65
N LEU A 70 -15.24 4.06 7.80
CA LEU A 70 -15.14 5.01 6.67
C LEU A 70 -13.71 5.07 6.13
N VAL A 71 -12.71 5.09 7.03
CA VAL A 71 -11.28 5.02 6.70
C VAL A 71 -10.95 3.73 5.94
N LEU A 72 -11.35 2.57 6.47
CA LEU A 72 -11.11 1.28 5.83
C LEU A 72 -11.81 1.16 4.48
N GLN A 73 -13.04 1.66 4.36
CA GLN A 73 -13.79 1.65 3.11
C GLN A 73 -13.16 2.57 2.06
N ALA A 74 -12.62 3.72 2.47
CA ALA A 74 -11.90 4.60 1.58
C ALA A 74 -10.63 3.92 1.04
N ILE A 75 -9.91 3.16 1.85
CA ILE A 75 -8.76 2.36 1.39
C ILE A 75 -9.20 1.35 0.33
N GLU A 76 -10.32 0.64 0.55
CA GLU A 76 -10.85 -0.34 -0.42
C GLU A 76 -11.21 0.32 -1.77
N ARG A 77 -11.79 1.52 -1.75
CA ARG A 77 -12.27 2.22 -2.96
C ARG A 77 -11.16 2.92 -3.75
N ASN A 78 -10.10 3.38 -3.08
CA ASN A 78 -9.04 4.17 -3.72
C ASN A 78 -7.90 3.32 -4.30
N LEU A 79 -7.89 2.00 -4.07
CA LEU A 79 -6.89 1.10 -4.65
C LEU A 79 -7.40 0.51 -5.96
N THR A 80 -6.95 1.08 -7.08
CA THR A 80 -7.29 0.63 -8.44
C THR A 80 -6.14 -0.14 -9.10
N PRO A 81 -6.44 -1.08 -10.03
CA PRO A 81 -5.42 -1.88 -10.71
C PRO A 81 -4.30 -1.02 -11.31
N PRO A 82 -3.03 -1.42 -11.17
CA PRO A 82 -2.54 -2.74 -10.74
C PRO A 82 -2.50 -2.96 -9.22
N ALA A 83 -2.69 -1.92 -8.41
CA ALA A 83 -2.88 -2.08 -6.98
C ALA A 83 -4.28 -2.66 -6.71
N THR A 84 -4.41 -3.54 -5.73
CA THR A 84 -5.73 -4.09 -5.39
C THR A 84 -5.88 -4.18 -3.88
N PRO A 85 -7.06 -3.85 -3.34
CA PRO A 85 -7.27 -3.89 -1.89
C PRO A 85 -7.14 -5.30 -1.30
N ALA A 86 -7.31 -6.35 -2.11
CA ALA A 86 -7.08 -7.74 -1.68
C ALA A 86 -5.63 -8.04 -1.24
N ARG A 87 -4.68 -7.14 -1.55
CA ARG A 87 -3.26 -7.24 -1.18
C ARG A 87 -2.87 -6.39 0.02
N VAL A 88 -3.81 -5.61 0.56
CA VAL A 88 -3.65 -4.99 1.88
C VAL A 88 -3.76 -6.11 2.92
N SER A 89 -2.71 -6.30 3.70
CA SER A 89 -2.68 -7.35 4.75
C SER A 89 -3.11 -6.81 6.11
N ARG A 90 -2.83 -5.53 6.40
CA ARG A 90 -3.14 -4.88 7.67
C ARG A 90 -3.30 -3.38 7.50
N VAL A 91 -4.25 -2.79 8.23
CA VAL A 91 -4.40 -1.34 8.42
C VAL A 91 -4.32 -1.04 9.91
N GLU A 92 -3.55 -0.02 10.27
CA GLU A 92 -3.42 0.45 11.65
C GLU A 92 -3.83 1.92 11.71
N ILE A 93 -4.75 2.24 12.61
CA ILE A 93 -5.16 3.61 12.93
C ILE A 93 -4.63 3.90 14.33
N TYR A 94 -3.70 4.84 14.44
CA TYR A 94 -2.90 5.02 15.66
C TYR A 94 -2.82 6.48 16.10
N TRP A 95 -2.60 6.69 17.39
CA TRP A 95 -2.26 8.00 17.91
C TRP A 95 -0.83 8.35 17.53
N SER A 96 -0.66 9.46 16.85
CA SER A 96 0.59 9.94 16.30
C SER A 96 1.09 11.17 17.05
N ASP A 97 2.40 11.33 17.10
CA ASP A 97 3.03 12.60 17.44
C ASP A 97 2.97 13.56 16.22
N PRO A 98 3.35 14.83 16.38
CA PRO A 98 3.42 15.78 15.27
C PRO A 98 4.41 15.43 14.15
N ASN A 99 5.33 14.48 14.36
CA ASN A 99 6.30 14.02 13.37
C ASN A 99 5.77 12.84 12.53
N GLY A 100 4.64 12.25 12.92
CA GLY A 100 4.04 11.10 12.24
C GLY A 100 4.33 9.74 12.89
N ASP A 101 5.06 9.74 14.00
CA ASP A 101 5.45 8.54 14.73
C ASP A 101 4.37 8.13 15.74
N GLN A 102 4.22 6.82 15.91
CA GLN A 102 3.21 6.27 16.80
C GLN A 102 3.56 6.53 18.27
N VAL A 103 2.61 7.08 19.03
CA VAL A 103 2.76 7.34 20.47
C VAL A 103 2.29 6.12 21.26
N GLY A 104 3.25 5.49 21.96
CA GLY A 104 2.98 4.33 22.80
C GLY A 104 2.46 3.13 21.98
N SER A 105 1.48 2.40 22.54
CA SER A 105 0.82 1.27 21.86
C SER A 105 -0.63 1.57 21.50
N ASN A 106 -0.94 2.86 21.28
CA ASN A 106 -2.28 3.34 21.02
C ASN A 106 -2.60 3.18 19.53
N ALA A 107 -3.07 1.98 19.17
CA ALA A 107 -3.50 1.68 17.81
C ALA A 107 -4.68 0.72 17.77
N ASN A 108 -5.58 0.99 16.84
CA ASN A 108 -6.54 0.02 16.34
C ASN A 108 -5.89 -0.72 15.18
N VAL A 109 -5.84 -2.05 15.28
CA VAL A 109 -5.22 -2.91 14.26
C VAL A 109 -6.32 -3.71 13.59
N TYR A 110 -6.39 -3.55 12.27
CA TYR A 110 -7.34 -4.23 11.39
C TYR A 110 -6.57 -5.18 10.49
N ASP A 111 -6.72 -6.47 10.74
CA ASP A 111 -6.11 -7.50 9.89
C ASP A 111 -7.08 -7.87 8.76
N ARG A 112 -6.52 -8.09 7.56
CA ARG A 112 -7.30 -8.50 6.39
C ARG A 112 -7.89 -9.88 6.63
N GLY A 113 -9.19 -10.02 6.43
CA GLY A 113 -9.93 -11.26 6.66
C GLY A 113 -11.13 -11.03 7.58
N GLY A 114 -12.14 -11.90 7.50
CA GLY A 114 -13.41 -11.71 8.20
C GLY A 114 -14.17 -10.46 7.74
N SER A 115 -15.00 -9.91 8.62
CA SER A 115 -15.73 -8.66 8.38
C SER A 115 -15.98 -7.90 9.67
N THR A 116 -15.86 -6.58 9.61
CA THR A 116 -16.26 -5.67 10.68
C THR A 116 -17.39 -4.80 10.15
N THR A 117 -18.48 -4.69 10.91
CA THR A 117 -19.58 -3.79 10.61
C THR A 117 -19.57 -2.66 11.64
N CYS A 118 -19.48 -1.42 11.17
CA CYS A 118 -19.62 -0.25 12.02
C CYS A 118 -20.94 0.45 11.74
N VAL A 119 -21.50 1.06 12.77
CA VAL A 119 -22.62 1.98 12.65
C VAL A 119 -22.04 3.39 12.57
N ASN A 120 -22.34 4.07 11.47
CA ASN A 120 -21.94 5.44 11.23
C ASN A 120 -22.79 6.40 12.07
N SER A 121 -22.33 7.65 12.21
CA SER A 121 -23.05 8.72 12.93
C SER A 121 -24.44 9.04 12.36
N ASP A 122 -24.71 8.73 11.10
CA ASP A 122 -26.02 8.86 10.44
C ASP A 122 -26.96 7.66 10.67
N GLY A 123 -26.52 6.65 11.45
CA GLY A 123 -27.25 5.41 11.69
C GLY A 123 -27.15 4.38 10.56
N SER A 124 -26.46 4.69 9.46
CA SER A 124 -26.17 3.71 8.41
C SER A 124 -25.11 2.70 8.89
N SER A 125 -25.14 1.49 8.33
CA SER A 125 -24.14 0.46 8.64
C SER A 125 -23.20 0.25 7.46
N SER A 126 -21.90 0.24 7.73
CA SER A 126 -20.86 -0.03 6.75
C SER A 126 -20.11 -1.31 7.13
N THR A 127 -20.02 -2.26 6.19
CA THR A 127 -19.28 -3.50 6.38
C THR A 127 -17.98 -3.45 5.58
N VAL A 128 -16.87 -3.65 6.28
CA VAL A 128 -15.52 -3.68 5.69
C VAL A 128 -14.89 -5.05 5.92
N PRO A 129 -14.04 -5.53 5.01
CA PRO A 129 -13.66 -6.94 5.01
C PRO A 129 -12.35 -7.16 5.80
N TYR A 130 -12.30 -6.52 6.98
CA TYR A 130 -11.21 -6.57 7.95
C TYR A 130 -11.75 -7.04 9.30
N THR A 131 -10.89 -7.60 10.14
CA THR A 131 -11.20 -7.97 11.52
C THR A 131 -10.37 -7.10 12.47
N LEU A 132 -11.03 -6.47 13.43
CA LEU A 132 -10.36 -5.72 14.50
C LEU A 132 -9.64 -6.71 15.44
N SER A 133 -8.32 -6.69 15.43
CA SER A 133 -7.49 -7.57 16.28
C SER A 133 -6.95 -6.87 17.52
N THR A 134 -6.81 -5.54 17.49
CA THR A 134 -6.39 -4.72 18.63
C THR A 134 -7.24 -3.45 18.65
N ASN A 135 -7.77 -3.08 19.81
CA ASN A 135 -8.57 -1.86 20.01
C ASN A 135 -7.98 -1.02 21.16
N ARG A 136 -6.94 -0.23 20.88
CA ARG A 136 -6.22 0.59 21.88
C ARG A 136 -6.21 2.09 21.54
N TYR A 137 -6.97 2.48 20.54
CA TYR A 137 -7.17 3.87 20.16
C TYR A 137 -8.59 4.03 19.60
N ALA A 138 -9.56 3.66 20.43
CA ALA A 138 -10.96 3.61 20.05
C ALA A 138 -11.44 5.01 19.63
N GLU A 139 -12.39 5.08 18.69
CA GLU A 139 -12.95 6.34 18.19
C GLU A 139 -13.36 7.27 19.36
N ALA A 140 -14.08 6.72 20.34
CA ALA A 140 -14.55 7.47 21.51
C ALA A 140 -13.45 7.97 22.46
N GLU A 141 -12.21 7.53 22.33
CA GLU A 141 -11.07 7.95 23.16
C GLU A 141 -10.25 9.06 22.51
N ARG A 142 -10.50 9.35 21.22
CA ARG A 142 -9.78 10.37 20.45
C ARG A 142 -10.13 11.76 20.93
N CYS A 143 -9.11 12.59 21.10
CA CYS A 143 -9.27 13.97 21.53
C CYS A 143 -9.38 14.95 20.36
N ASP A 144 -10.54 15.61 20.28
CA ASP A 144 -10.90 16.66 19.33
C ASP A 144 -10.92 18.06 19.98
N VAL A 145 -10.43 18.21 21.22
CA VAL A 145 -10.49 19.49 21.96
C VAL A 145 -9.14 20.22 21.91
N LEU A 146 -9.16 21.52 21.54
CA LEU A 146 -7.97 22.37 21.45
C LEU A 146 -7.13 22.41 22.73
N ALA A 147 -7.79 22.44 23.88
CA ALA A 147 -7.17 22.46 25.20
C ALA A 147 -6.76 21.06 25.73
N GLY A 148 -7.00 20.00 24.96
CA GLY A 148 -6.84 18.62 25.40
C GLY A 148 -8.09 18.07 26.11
N CYS A 149 -8.12 16.76 26.27
CA CYS A 149 -9.24 16.02 26.84
C CYS A 149 -8.90 15.40 28.20
N ASP A 150 -7.61 15.14 28.45
CA ASP A 150 -7.11 14.60 29.72
C ASP A 150 -5.58 14.83 29.86
N SER A 151 -4.95 14.20 30.86
CA SER A 151 -3.51 14.32 31.12
C SER A 151 -2.61 13.65 30.08
N THR A 152 -3.15 12.74 29.27
CA THR A 152 -2.44 12.06 28.18
C THR A 152 -2.64 12.77 26.85
N HIS A 153 -3.87 13.19 26.57
CA HIS A 153 -4.29 13.94 25.40
C HIS A 153 -4.33 15.43 25.74
N THR A 154 -3.15 16.04 25.91
CA THR A 154 -3.01 17.43 26.35
C THR A 154 -3.35 18.46 25.26
N THR A 155 -3.53 18.02 24.03
CA THR A 155 -3.95 18.81 22.87
C THR A 155 -4.83 17.94 21.98
N VAL A 156 -5.44 18.52 20.95
CA VAL A 156 -6.05 17.74 19.84
C VAL A 156 -5.07 16.70 19.33
N ASP A 157 -5.57 15.49 19.14
CA ASP A 157 -4.75 14.38 18.69
C ASP A 157 -4.33 14.50 17.23
N THR A 158 -3.20 13.88 16.93
CA THR A 158 -2.82 13.57 15.55
C THR A 158 -3.14 12.10 15.30
N VAL A 159 -3.93 11.81 14.28
CA VAL A 159 -4.25 10.44 13.89
C VAL A 159 -3.37 10.01 12.73
N GLY A 160 -2.69 8.88 12.90
CA GLY A 160 -1.91 8.21 11.88
C GLY A 160 -2.67 7.03 11.28
N VAL A 161 -2.57 6.86 9.97
CA VAL A 161 -3.06 5.65 9.27
C VAL A 161 -1.90 4.98 8.54
N ARG A 162 -1.58 3.75 8.94
CA ARG A 162 -0.55 2.90 8.33
C ARG A 162 -1.20 1.75 7.58
N ILE A 163 -0.83 1.59 6.32
CA ILE A 163 -1.30 0.52 5.44
C ILE A 163 -0.12 -0.41 5.16
N THR A 164 -0.28 -1.69 5.47
CA THR A 164 0.66 -2.75 5.11
C THR A 164 0.16 -3.46 3.87
N TYR A 165 0.99 -3.49 2.83
CA TYR A 165 0.63 -4.04 1.53
C TYR A 165 1.66 -5.06 1.06
N THR A 166 1.17 -6.18 0.52
CA THR A 166 2.01 -7.25 -0.02
C THR A 166 1.87 -7.30 -1.55
N HIS A 167 2.86 -6.74 -2.24
CA HIS A 167 2.94 -6.77 -3.70
C HIS A 167 3.37 -8.14 -4.20
N GLN A 168 2.63 -8.67 -5.18
CA GLN A 168 3.01 -9.86 -5.92
C GLN A 168 3.41 -9.46 -7.34
N TRP A 169 4.51 -10.03 -7.83
CA TRP A 169 4.97 -9.85 -9.21
C TRP A 169 3.86 -10.14 -10.20
N VAL A 170 3.76 -9.32 -11.24
CA VAL A 170 2.69 -9.44 -12.23
C VAL A 170 3.00 -10.55 -13.23
N THR A 171 4.27 -10.66 -13.65
CA THR A 171 4.75 -11.68 -14.58
C THR A 171 5.06 -12.99 -13.87
N SER A 172 4.87 -14.10 -14.59
CA SER A 172 5.22 -15.44 -14.10
C SER A 172 6.71 -15.59 -13.81
N PHE A 173 7.56 -14.93 -14.61
CA PHE A 173 9.00 -14.92 -14.40
C PHE A 173 9.36 -14.27 -13.06
N GLY A 174 8.85 -13.07 -12.79
CA GLY A 174 9.06 -12.37 -11.52
C GLY A 174 8.66 -13.23 -10.31
N ARG A 175 7.50 -13.90 -10.40
CA ARG A 175 7.02 -14.83 -9.35
C ARG A 175 7.92 -16.05 -9.14
N TYR A 176 8.61 -16.50 -10.18
CA TYR A 176 9.50 -17.66 -10.09
C TYR A 176 10.85 -17.30 -9.45
N ILE A 177 11.38 -16.11 -9.75
CA ILE A 177 12.71 -15.69 -9.29
C ILE A 177 12.69 -14.96 -7.94
N ALA A 178 11.54 -14.38 -7.54
CA ALA A 178 11.43 -13.58 -6.32
C ALA A 178 10.08 -13.78 -5.62
N GLY A 179 10.12 -13.75 -4.28
CA GLY A 179 8.93 -13.78 -3.44
C GLY A 179 8.16 -12.45 -3.45
N ALA A 180 6.97 -12.44 -2.84
CA ALA A 180 6.20 -11.22 -2.66
C ALA A 180 6.95 -10.21 -1.78
N ILE A 181 6.81 -8.92 -2.09
CA ILE A 181 7.44 -7.84 -1.34
C ILE A 181 6.37 -7.17 -0.48
N THR A 182 6.63 -7.07 0.82
CA THR A 182 5.74 -6.34 1.74
C THR A 182 6.34 -5.00 2.08
N PHE A 183 5.55 -3.94 1.99
CA PHE A 183 5.95 -2.60 2.38
C PHE A 183 4.79 -1.85 3.03
N GLN A 184 5.14 -0.81 3.78
CA GLN A 184 4.18 0.00 4.53
C GLN A 184 4.20 1.45 4.05
N ARG A 185 3.05 2.11 4.11
CA ARG A 185 2.91 3.57 3.96
C ARG A 185 2.07 4.11 5.09
N SER A 186 2.53 5.19 5.72
CA SER A 186 1.80 5.87 6.78
C SER A 186 1.70 7.36 6.48
N THR A 187 0.58 7.95 6.90
CA THR A 187 0.33 9.38 6.89
C THR A 187 -0.34 9.73 8.22
N ALA A 188 0.06 10.85 8.82
CA ALA A 188 -0.55 11.38 10.02
C ALA A 188 -1.12 12.77 9.77
N VAL A 189 -2.30 13.04 10.31
CA VAL A 189 -3.02 14.31 10.18
C VAL A 189 -3.63 14.66 11.53
N ARG A 190 -3.62 15.95 11.87
CA ARG A 190 -4.24 16.46 13.10
C ARG A 190 -5.76 16.42 12.99
N ILE A 191 -6.45 15.90 14.00
CA ILE A 191 -7.92 15.81 14.05
C ILE A 191 -8.53 17.22 13.97
N GLU A 192 -9.70 17.33 13.35
CA GLU A 192 -10.47 18.57 13.32
C GLU A 192 -10.99 18.91 14.72
N PRO A 193 -10.68 20.10 15.26
CA PRO A 193 -11.15 20.45 16.59
C PRO A 193 -12.64 20.80 16.56
N THR A 194 -13.37 20.32 17.55
CA THR A 194 -14.73 20.78 17.81
C THR A 194 -14.69 22.06 18.64
N LEU A 195 -15.49 23.06 18.25
CA LEU A 195 -15.60 24.37 18.93
C LEU A 195 -16.57 24.31 20.11
#